data_AF-A0A959I6Y7-F1
#
_entry.id   AF-A0A959I6Y7-F1
#
_cell.length_a   1.000
_cell.length_b   1.000
_cell.length_c   1.000
_cell.angle_alpha   90.00
_cell.angle_beta   90.00
_cell.angle_gamma   90.00
#
_symmetry.space_group_name_H-M   'P 1'
#
loop_
_entity.id
_entity.type
_entity.pdbx_description
1 polymer ?
#
loop_
_entity_poly.entity_id
_entity_poly.type
_entity_poly.pdbx_seq_one_letter_code
_entity_poly.pdbx_strand_id
1 'polypeptide(L)'
;MPTDLQIARAATLRPIQEIASLLDISADDLELYGRYKAKLPLHLIDSGRIARNKLILVTAISPTPAGEGKTTTSIGLAQGMNRIGKQTCVVLREPSLGPVFGIKGGAAGGGYSQV
;
A
#
# COMPACT_ATOMS: atom_id res chain seq x y z
N MET A 1 8.26 -2.23 -21.80
CA MET A 1 7.26 -2.02 -20.73
C MET A 1 7.32 -0.55 -20.33
N PRO A 2 6.19 0.14 -20.07
CA PRO A 2 6.22 1.51 -19.55
C PRO A 2 7.01 1.59 -18.23
N THR A 3 7.62 2.74 -17.97
CA THR A 3 8.32 3.01 -16.71
C THR A 3 7.33 3.09 -15.54
N ASP A 4 7.79 2.83 -14.32
CA ASP A 4 6.94 2.87 -13.12
C ASP A 4 6.18 4.20 -12.99
N LEU A 5 6.84 5.33 -13.26
CA LEU A 5 6.24 6.66 -13.22
C LEU A 5 5.15 6.85 -14.27
N GLN A 6 5.32 6.28 -15.47
CA GLN A 6 4.29 6.33 -16.51
C GLN A 6 3.06 5.52 -16.11
N ILE A 7 3.26 4.35 -15.51
CA ILE A 7 2.17 3.52 -14.99
C ILE A 7 1.41 4.27 -13.89
N ALA A 8 2.13 4.87 -12.94
CA ALA A 8 1.53 5.64 -11.84
C ALA A 8 0.72 6.84 -12.34
N ARG A 9 1.23 7.59 -13.32
CA ARG A 9 0.54 8.76 -13.90
C ARG A 9 -0.69 8.39 -14.73
N ALA A 10 -0.72 7.19 -15.31
CA ALA A 10 -1.85 6.70 -16.08
C ALA A 10 -2.98 6.13 -15.21
N ALA A 11 -2.72 5.89 -13.91
CA ALA A 11 -3.70 5.31 -13.02
C ALA A 11 -4.85 6.30 -12.71
N THR A 12 -6.09 5.82 -12.83
CA THR A 12 -7.26 6.56 -12.34
C THR A 12 -7.47 6.23 -10.87
N LEU A 13 -7.08 7.16 -9.99
CA LEU A 13 -7.19 6.98 -8.55
C LEU A 13 -8.64 7.19 -8.08
N ARG A 14 -9.11 6.28 -7.22
CA ARG A 14 -10.38 6.45 -6.49
C ARG A 14 -10.17 7.39 -5.30
N PRO A 15 -11.11 8.29 -4.98
CA PRO A 15 -11.11 9.07 -3.74
C PRO A 15 -10.87 8.18 -2.51
N ILE A 16 -10.12 8.67 -1.54
CA ILE A 16 -9.75 7.88 -0.36
C ILE A 16 -10.98 7.47 0.47
N GLN A 17 -12.04 8.27 0.44
CA GLN A 17 -13.30 7.95 1.11
C GLN A 17 -13.95 6.68 0.55
N GLU A 18 -13.86 6.44 -0.77
CA GLU A 18 -14.35 5.20 -1.39
C GLU A 18 -13.50 3.98 -0.98
N ILE A 19 -12.22 4.18 -0.67
CA ILE A 19 -11.37 3.11 -0.14
C ILE A 19 -11.75 2.81 1.31
N ALA A 20 -11.96 3.84 2.12
CA ALA A 20 -12.33 3.72 3.52
C ALA A 20 -13.69 3.02 3.71
N SER A 21 -14.66 3.29 2.84
CA SER A 21 -15.97 2.63 2.89
C SER A 21 -15.89 1.11 2.67
N LEU A 22 -14.89 0.61 1.92
CA LEU A 22 -14.65 -0.84 1.76
C LEU A 22 -14.16 -1.51 3.05
N LEU A 23 -13.77 -0.73 4.05
CA LEU A 23 -13.29 -1.17 5.36
C LEU A 23 -14.30 -0.86 6.48
N ASP A 24 -15.51 -0.42 6.12
CA ASP A 24 -16.56 0.04 7.04
C ASP A 24 -16.11 1.20 7.94
N ILE A 25 -15.31 2.12 7.38
CA ILE A 25 -14.85 3.34 8.08
C ILE A 25 -15.69 4.52 7.60
N SER A 26 -16.26 5.28 8.54
CA SER A 26 -17.05 6.47 8.23
C SER A 26 -16.18 7.55 7.59
N ALA A 27 -16.75 8.33 6.67
CA ALA A 27 -16.07 9.50 6.11
C ALA A 27 -15.77 10.57 7.18
N ASP A 28 -16.58 10.63 8.23
CA ASP A 28 -16.41 11.57 9.35
C ASP A 28 -15.20 11.22 10.24
N ASP A 29 -14.75 9.97 10.20
CA ASP A 29 -13.55 9.52 10.91
C ASP A 29 -12.26 9.84 10.13
N LEU A 30 -12.36 10.33 8.89
CA LEU A 30 -11.19 10.56 8.04
C LEU A 30 -10.64 11.97 8.19
N GLU A 31 -9.40 12.08 8.66
CA GLU A 31 -8.66 13.33 8.55
C GLU A 31 -7.97 13.39 7.18
N LEU A 32 -8.56 14.11 6.22
CA LEU A 32 -8.14 14.10 4.82
C LEU A 32 -6.86 14.92 4.56
N TYR A 33 -5.95 14.36 3.76
CA TYR A 33 -4.75 15.01 3.22
C TYR A 33 -4.85 15.07 1.69
N GLY A 34 -5.73 15.96 1.23
CA GLY A 34 -6.17 16.01 -0.17
C GLY A 34 -7.16 14.89 -0.49
N ARG A 35 -7.29 14.54 -1.78
CA ARG A 35 -8.36 13.64 -2.26
C ARG A 35 -8.07 12.14 -2.09
N TYR A 36 -6.79 11.78 -1.98
CA TYR A 36 -6.33 10.39 -2.12
C TYR A 36 -5.55 9.88 -0.90
N LYS A 37 -5.52 10.63 0.21
CA LYS A 37 -4.82 10.26 1.44
C LYS A 37 -5.63 10.73 2.64
N ALA A 38 -5.57 9.98 3.74
CA ALA A 38 -6.20 10.33 5.01
C ALA A 38 -5.43 9.72 6.17
N LYS A 39 -5.56 10.30 7.37
CA LYS A 39 -5.21 9.64 8.63
C LYS A 39 -6.46 9.00 9.22
N LEU A 40 -6.23 7.93 9.99
CA LEU A 40 -7.26 7.19 10.71
C LEU A 40 -7.08 7.40 12.23
N PRO A 41 -8.16 7.63 12.98
CA PRO A 41 -8.09 7.77 14.42
C PRO A 41 -7.83 6.41 15.09
N LEU A 42 -7.12 6.45 16.22
CA LEU A 42 -6.69 5.23 16.93
C LEU A 42 -7.86 4.44 17.56
N HIS A 43 -9.02 5.07 17.76
CA HIS A 43 -10.19 4.41 18.34
C HIS A 43 -10.74 3.28 17.42
N LEU A 44 -10.36 3.27 16.14
CA LEU A 44 -10.70 2.19 15.20
C LEU A 44 -9.94 0.89 15.47
N ILE A 45 -8.92 0.91 16.33
CA ILE A 45 -8.13 -0.27 16.71
C ILE A 45 -8.97 -1.15 17.65
N ASP A 46 -9.36 -2.32 17.16
CA ASP A 46 -10.16 -3.30 17.89
C ASP A 46 -9.39 -4.63 18.01
N SER A 47 -8.97 -4.96 19.23
CA SER A 47 -8.24 -6.20 19.55
C SER A 47 -9.03 -7.47 19.22
N GLY A 48 -10.35 -7.45 19.36
CA GLY A 48 -11.22 -8.57 19.01
C GLY A 48 -11.31 -8.80 17.49
N ARG A 49 -11.32 -7.73 16.68
CA ARG A 49 -11.16 -7.83 15.22
C ARG A 49 -9.77 -8.34 14.85
N ILE A 50 -8.72 -7.80 15.47
CA ILE A 50 -7.32 -8.20 15.20
C ILE A 50 -7.13 -9.70 15.44
N ALA A 51 -7.64 -10.24 16.55
CA ALA A 51 -7.52 -11.67 16.88
C ALA A 51 -8.18 -12.62 15.87
N ARG A 52 -9.16 -12.14 15.09
CA ARG A 52 -9.83 -12.91 14.03
C ARG A 52 -9.15 -12.82 12.67
N ASN A 53 -8.23 -11.87 12.50
CA ASN A 53 -7.54 -11.63 11.25
C ASN A 53 -6.23 -12.44 11.14
N LYS A 54 -5.67 -12.49 9.93
CA LYS A 54 -4.39 -13.15 9.66
C LYS A 54 -3.33 -12.10 9.33
N LEU A 55 -2.12 -12.31 9.84
CA LEU A 55 -0.94 -11.52 9.50
C LEU A 55 -0.03 -12.34 8.60
N ILE A 56 0.27 -11.81 7.41
CA ILE A 56 1.20 -12.42 6.46
C ILE A 56 2.45 -11.54 6.41
N LEU A 57 3.59 -12.10 6.80
CA LEU A 57 4.88 -11.43 6.71
C LEU A 57 5.57 -11.79 5.39
N VAL A 58 5.86 -10.78 4.58
CA VAL A 58 6.68 -10.94 3.37
C VAL A 58 8.12 -10.56 3.68
N THR A 59 9.02 -11.52 3.49
CA THR A 59 10.47 -11.36 3.67
C THR A 59 11.22 -11.70 2.38
N ALA A 60 12.53 -11.43 2.37
CA ALA A 60 13.42 -11.78 1.27
C ALA A 60 14.73 -12.35 1.83
N ILE A 61 15.52 -12.96 0.96
CA ILE A 61 16.92 -13.31 1.23
C ILE A 61 17.76 -12.05 1.46
N SER A 62 19.03 -12.24 1.84
CA SER A 62 20.01 -11.15 1.91
C SER A 62 20.06 -10.36 0.60
N PRO A 63 19.99 -9.01 0.63
CA PRO A 63 19.95 -8.21 -0.59
C PRO A 63 21.17 -8.41 -1.49
N THR A 64 20.92 -8.37 -2.79
CA THR A 64 21.89 -8.49 -3.86
C THR A 64 21.75 -7.31 -4.83
N PRO A 65 22.78 -7.01 -5.65
CA PRO A 65 22.68 -5.94 -6.65
C PRO A 65 21.57 -6.13 -7.68
N ALA A 66 21.08 -7.36 -7.87
CA ALA A 66 19.98 -7.66 -8.80
C ALA A 66 18.61 -7.18 -8.29
N GLY A 67 18.45 -7.05 -6.96
CA GLY A 67 17.19 -6.70 -6.31
C GLY A 67 16.20 -7.87 -6.20
N GLU A 68 15.46 -7.90 -5.10
CA GLU A 68 14.63 -9.06 -4.73
C GLU A 68 13.13 -8.82 -4.95
N GLY A 69 12.72 -7.58 -5.26
CA GLY A 69 11.32 -7.25 -5.55
C GLY A 69 10.36 -7.39 -4.37
N LYS A 70 10.85 -7.38 -3.12
CA LYS A 70 10.05 -7.61 -1.90
C LYS A 70 8.77 -6.76 -1.84
N THR A 71 8.88 -5.45 -2.04
CA THR A 71 7.74 -4.53 -1.96
C THR A 71 6.72 -4.78 -3.07
N THR A 72 7.19 -5.04 -4.29
CA THR A 72 6.35 -5.43 -5.44
C THR A 72 5.55 -6.69 -5.13
N THR A 73 6.20 -7.69 -4.53
CA THR A 73 5.55 -8.93 -4.11
C THR A 73 4.52 -8.70 -3.02
N SER A 74 4.80 -7.87 -2.01
CA SER A 74 3.82 -7.54 -0.96
C SER A 74 2.54 -6.92 -1.53
N ILE A 75 2.68 -5.97 -2.46
CA ILE A 75 1.54 -5.29 -3.09
C ILE A 75 0.80 -6.25 -4.01
N GLY A 76 1.52 -7.00 -4.85
CA GLY A 76 0.94 -7.98 -5.76
C GLY A 76 0.20 -9.11 -5.03
N LEU A 77 0.72 -9.57 -3.89
CA LEU A 77 0.04 -10.55 -3.04
C LEU A 77 -1.29 -10.00 -2.53
N ALA A 78 -1.32 -8.78 -1.98
CA ALA A 78 -2.55 -8.15 -1.51
C ALA A 78 -3.57 -7.94 -2.65
N GLN A 79 -3.12 -7.50 -3.82
CA GLN A 79 -3.97 -7.38 -5.01
C GLN A 79 -4.55 -8.74 -5.44
N GLY A 80 -3.72 -9.79 -5.50
CA GLY A 80 -4.14 -11.15 -5.84
C GLY A 80 -5.14 -11.72 -4.83
N MET A 81 -4.91 -11.50 -3.53
CA MET A 81 -5.83 -11.90 -2.47
C MET A 81 -7.21 -11.23 -2.61
N ASN A 82 -7.25 -9.92 -2.88
CA ASN A 82 -8.51 -9.24 -3.14
C ASN A 82 -9.20 -9.75 -4.40
N ARG A 83 -8.44 -10.09 -5.46
CA ARG A 83 -8.98 -10.67 -6.70
C ARG A 83 -9.67 -12.03 -6.48
N ILE A 84 -9.23 -12.82 -5.50
CA ILE A 84 -9.86 -14.09 -5.12
C ILE A 84 -10.90 -13.94 -3.98
N GLY A 85 -11.33 -12.71 -3.69
CA GLY A 85 -12.40 -12.44 -2.72
C GLY A 85 -11.96 -12.40 -1.26
N LYS A 86 -10.66 -12.24 -0.96
CA LYS A 86 -10.16 -12.04 0.40
C LYS A 86 -9.90 -10.55 0.66
N GLN A 87 -10.71 -9.92 1.51
CA GLN A 87 -10.49 -8.54 1.95
C GLN A 87 -9.13 -8.41 2.64
N THR A 88 -8.19 -7.76 1.96
CA THR A 88 -6.77 -7.72 2.36
C THR A 88 -6.21 -6.31 2.22
N CYS A 89 -5.41 -5.87 3.19
CA CYS A 89 -4.69 -4.60 3.16
C CYS A 89 -3.17 -4.86 3.22
N VAL A 90 -2.40 -4.09 2.45
CA VAL A 90 -0.93 -4.11 2.52
C VAL A 90 -0.46 -2.96 3.43
N VAL A 91 0.48 -3.26 4.34
CA VAL A 91 1.07 -2.26 5.24
C VAL A 91 2.54 -2.08 4.86
N LEU A 92 2.94 -0.86 4.55
CA LEU A 92 4.27 -0.50 4.06
C LEU A 92 4.88 0.62 4.92
N ARG A 93 6.19 0.78 4.80
CA ARG A 93 6.91 1.91 5.43
C ARG A 93 6.92 3.10 4.49
N GLU A 94 6.78 4.30 5.05
CA GLU A 94 7.09 5.54 4.33
C GLU A 94 8.60 5.61 4.06
N PRO A 95 9.04 5.88 2.82
CA PRO A 95 10.45 6.03 2.51
C PRO A 95 11.03 7.32 3.11
N SER A 96 12.31 7.30 3.47
CA SER A 96 13.01 8.54 3.84
C SER A 96 13.12 9.46 2.63
N LEU A 97 12.95 10.76 2.86
CA LEU A 97 13.08 11.78 1.82
C LEU A 97 14.54 11.98 1.37
N GLY A 98 15.52 11.79 2.27
CA GLY A 98 16.94 12.07 2.00
C GLY A 98 17.50 11.38 0.75
N PRO A 99 17.34 10.04 0.59
CA PRO A 99 17.82 9.32 -0.57
C PRO A 99 17.32 9.85 -1.92
N VAL A 100 16.10 10.41 -1.98
CA VAL A 100 15.48 10.92 -3.22
C VAL A 100 16.34 12.01 -3.90
N PHE A 101 17.12 12.76 -3.11
CA PHE A 101 17.99 13.82 -3.62
C PHE A 101 19.39 13.35 -4.05
N GLY A 102 19.77 12.10 -3.75
CA GLY A 102 21.08 11.55 -4.09
C GLY A 102 21.01 10.46 -5.14
N ILE A 103 20.23 9.41 -4.86
CA ILE A 103 19.98 8.29 -5.78
C ILE A 103 18.51 8.38 -6.15
N LYS A 104 18.19 8.29 -7.45
CA LYS A 104 16.83 8.43 -7.98
C LYS A 104 15.80 7.71 -7.10
N GLY A 105 14.83 8.45 -6.57
CA GLY A 105 13.71 7.89 -5.82
C GLY A 105 12.95 6.85 -6.65
N GLY A 106 12.60 5.72 -6.03
CA GLY A 106 11.82 4.64 -6.65
C GLY A 106 10.34 4.70 -6.28
N ALA A 107 9.51 3.94 -7.01
CA ALA A 107 8.12 3.72 -6.64
C ALA A 107 8.00 2.91 -5.35
N ALA A 108 6.87 3.02 -4.64
CA ALA A 108 6.51 2.06 -3.61
C ALA A 108 6.03 0.76 -4.28
N GLY A 109 6.99 -0.11 -4.65
CA GLY A 109 6.73 -1.30 -5.48
C GLY A 109 7.37 -1.17 -6.86
N GLY A 110 6.70 -1.69 -7.89
CA GLY A 110 7.17 -1.60 -9.27
C GLY A 110 6.22 -2.26 -10.28
N GLY A 111 6.29 -1.87 -11.54
CA GLY A 111 5.38 -2.34 -12.59
C GLY A 111 3.93 -1.99 -12.29
N TYR A 112 3.01 -2.95 -12.37
CA TYR A 112 1.58 -2.74 -12.05
C TYR A 112 1.25 -2.96 -10.55
N SER A 113 2.25 -3.27 -9.74
CA SER A 113 2.11 -3.47 -8.29
C SER A 113 2.76 -2.30 -7.56
N GLN A 114 2.03 -1.19 -7.45
CA GLN A 114 2.47 0.06 -6.82
C GLN A 114 1.45 0.57 -5.79
N VAL A 115 1.92 1.36 -4.82
CA VAL A 115 1.11 2.18 -3.89
C VAL A 115 1.35 3.66 -4.16
#